data_AF-A0A417VN22-F1
#
_entry.id   AF-A0A417VN22-F1
#
_cell.length_a   1.000
_cell.length_b   1.000
_cell.length_c   1.000
_cell.angle_alpha   90.00
_cell.angle_beta   90.00
_cell.angle_gamma   90.00
#
_symmetry.space_group_name_H-M   'P 1'
#
loop_
_entity.id
_entity.type
_entity.pdbx_description
1 polymer ?
#
loop_
_entity_poly.entity_id
_entity_poly.type
_entity_poly.pdbx_seq_one_letter_code
_entity_poly.pdbx_strand_id
1 'polypeptide(L)'
;MSQKAVFVRINGQLLPKIFSTVPDYNDAVKLCMHCDSVSLGKNLQLDYEWIEIGDGKSGVDTFYDDNLLLFLYNTFGYEDILRSAGDAVRTVEQGSYTISCETSEMLA
;
A
#
# COMPACT_ATOMS: atom_id res chain seq x y z
N MET A 1 -18.43 11.65 0.68
CA MET A 1 -17.20 11.70 -0.15
C MET A 1 -16.62 10.29 -0.22
N SER A 2 -15.63 9.98 -1.08
CA SER A 2 -14.86 8.73 -0.96
C SER A 2 -13.36 9.03 -0.83
N GLN A 3 -12.69 8.31 0.07
CA GLN A 3 -11.25 8.41 0.31
C GLN A 3 -10.55 7.26 -0.40
N LYS A 4 -9.46 7.56 -1.11
CA LYS A 4 -8.61 6.58 -1.78
C LYS A 4 -7.34 6.37 -0.98
N ALA A 5 -6.96 5.12 -0.78
CA ALA A 5 -5.72 4.75 -0.11
C ALA A 5 -5.05 3.60 -0.85
N VAL A 6 -3.76 3.75 -1.14
CA VAL A 6 -2.92 2.69 -1.69
C VAL A 6 -1.92 2.26 -0.64
N PHE A 7 -2.06 1.02 -0.18
CA PHE A 7 -1.14 0.37 0.73
C PHE A 7 -0.09 -0.39 -0.07
N VAL A 8 1.15 -0.34 0.39
CA VAL A 8 2.27 -1.01 -0.26
C VAL A 8 3.02 -1.84 0.78
N ARG A 9 3.26 -3.11 0.46
CA ARG A 9 4.09 -4.02 1.23
C ARG A 9 5.34 -4.37 0.44
N ILE A 10 6.48 -4.44 1.11
CA ILE A 10 7.72 -4.97 0.54
C ILE A 10 8.12 -6.19 1.37
N ASN A 11 8.20 -7.36 0.73
CA ASN A 11 8.40 -8.66 1.37
C ASN A 11 7.45 -8.87 2.56
N GLY A 12 6.18 -8.49 2.38
CA GLY A 12 5.13 -8.56 3.42
C GLY A 12 5.15 -7.42 4.45
N GLN A 13 6.19 -6.59 4.52
CA GLN A 13 6.27 -5.46 5.44
C GLN A 13 5.54 -4.24 4.87
N LEU A 14 4.52 -3.76 5.58
CA LEU A 14 3.77 -2.56 5.22
C LEU A 14 4.66 -1.31 5.32
N LEU A 15 4.73 -0.52 4.24
CA LEU A 15 5.41 0.76 4.28
C LEU A 15 4.64 1.74 5.17
N PRO A 16 5.32 2.57 5.98
CA PRO A 16 4.69 3.55 6.87
C PRO A 16 4.21 4.79 6.08
N LYS A 17 3.61 4.59 4.92
CA LYS A 17 3.14 5.64 4.02
C LYS A 17 1.97 5.13 3.18
N ILE A 18 0.95 5.96 3.03
CA ILE A 18 -0.16 5.74 2.10
C ILE A 18 0.12 6.51 0.82
N PHE A 19 -0.13 5.85 -0.31
CA PHE A 19 0.05 6.45 -1.62
C PHE A 19 -1.31 6.86 -2.20
N SER A 20 -1.32 7.93 -3.00
CA SER A 20 -2.50 8.43 -3.69
C SER A 20 -2.77 7.73 -5.03
N THR A 21 -1.77 7.02 -5.55
CA THR A 21 -1.80 6.31 -6.83
C THR A 21 -1.11 4.96 -6.72
N VAL A 22 -1.57 3.99 -7.51
CA VAL A 22 -0.89 2.69 -7.66
C VAL A 22 0.53 2.94 -8.21
N PRO A 23 1.58 2.37 -7.59
CA PRO A 23 2.93 2.49 -8.12
C PRO A 23 3.05 1.71 -9.42
N ASP A 24 3.71 2.29 -10.43
CA ASP A 24 4.15 1.54 -11.59
C ASP A 24 5.41 0.71 -11.29
N TYR A 25 5.90 -0.04 -12.27
CA TYR A 25 7.12 -0.84 -12.09
C TYR A 25 8.36 0.01 -11.73
N ASN A 26 8.52 1.20 -12.31
CA ASN A 26 9.67 2.06 -12.04
C ASN A 26 9.61 2.64 -10.62
N ASP A 27 8.42 3.01 -10.16
CA ASP A 27 8.18 3.46 -8.79
C ASP A 27 8.40 2.32 -7.81
N ALA A 28 7.96 1.10 -8.14
CA ALA A 28 8.23 -0.09 -7.35
C ALA A 28 9.74 -0.33 -7.16
N VAL A 29 10.52 -0.23 -8.24
CA VAL A 29 12.00 -0.31 -8.18
C VAL A 29 12.59 0.75 -7.25
N LYS A 30 12.15 2.01 -7.36
CA LYS A 30 12.64 3.10 -6.49
C LYS A 30 12.29 2.87 -5.01
N LEU A 31 11.07 2.42 -4.73
CA LEU A 31 10.61 2.10 -3.36
C LEU A 31 11.44 0.97 -2.76
N CYS A 32 11.71 -0.07 -3.55
CA CYS A 32 12.56 -1.18 -3.17
C CYS A 32 14.03 -0.79 -2.95
N MET A 33 14.57 0.15 -3.73
CA MET A 33 15.93 0.67 -3.52
C MET A 33 16.04 1.53 -2.25
N HIS A 34 14.96 2.20 -1.85
CA HIS A 34 14.93 3.05 -0.65
C HIS A 34 14.78 2.24 0.64
N CYS A 35 14.21 1.03 0.56
CA CYS A 35 14.19 0.09 1.68
C CYS A 35 15.50 -0.69 1.69
N ASP A 36 16.43 -0.32 2.58
CA ASP A 36 17.78 -0.90 2.73
C ASP A 36 17.89 -2.36 2.24
N SER A 37 18.26 -2.48 0.96
CA SER A 37 18.25 -3.71 0.16
C SER A 37 19.22 -4.78 0.68
N VAL A 38 20.09 -4.40 1.62
CA VAL A 38 21.08 -5.28 2.25
C VAL A 38 20.41 -6.33 3.16
N SER A 39 19.21 -6.05 3.69
CA SER A 39 18.54 -6.95 4.64
C SER A 39 17.42 -7.81 4.05
N LEU A 40 16.93 -7.50 2.85
CA LEU A 40 15.66 -8.02 2.31
C LEU A 40 15.82 -9.12 1.23
N GLY A 41 17.05 -9.53 0.92
CA GLY A 41 17.33 -10.61 -0.05
C GLY A 41 17.46 -10.14 -1.50
N LYS A 42 17.85 -11.06 -2.39
CA LYS A 42 18.15 -10.74 -3.81
C LYS A 42 16.90 -10.42 -4.65
N ASN A 43 15.74 -10.90 -4.23
CA ASN A 43 14.46 -10.68 -4.89
C ASN A 43 13.52 -10.00 -3.91
N LEU A 44 13.04 -8.82 -4.28
CA LEU A 44 12.07 -8.05 -3.51
C LEU A 44 10.69 -8.25 -4.16
N GLN A 45 9.71 -8.61 -3.34
CA GLN A 45 8.32 -8.64 -3.73
C GLN A 45 7.64 -7.37 -3.20
N LEU A 46 7.15 -6.54 -4.10
CA LEU A 46 6.29 -5.41 -3.75
C LEU A 46 4.84 -5.78 -4.04
N ASP A 47 4.01 -5.80 -3.01
CA ASP A 47 2.56 -5.99 -3.14
C ASP A 47 1.87 -4.65 -2.91
N TYR A 48 0.84 -4.33 -3.69
CA TYR A 48 0.03 -3.15 -3.49
C TYR A 48 -1.45 -3.49 -3.42
N GLU A 49 -2.17 -2.70 -2.63
CA GLU A 49 -3.62 -2.75 -2.54
C GLU A 49 -4.18 -1.33 -2.54
N TRP A 50 -4.99 -1.04 -3.55
CA TRP A 50 -5.77 0.19 -3.64
C TRP A 50 -7.18 -0.06 -3.14
N ILE A 51 -7.58 0.65 -2.09
CA ILE A 51 -8.94 0.67 -1.56
C ILE A 51 -9.61 2.03 -1.72
N GLU A 52 -10.93 1.98 -1.71
CA GLU A 52 -11.83 3.12 -1.63
C GLU A 52 -12.70 2.97 -0.38
N ILE A 53 -12.73 4.01 0.45
CA ILE A 53 -13.49 4.08 1.71
C ILE A 53 -14.61 5.11 1.54
N GLY A 54 -15.83 4.71 1.89
CA GLY A 54 -17.04 5.52 1.80
C GLY A 54 -17.77 5.38 0.46
N ASP A 55 -19.07 5.68 0.48
CA ASP A 55 -20.00 5.45 -0.63
C ASP A 55 -20.00 6.58 -1.68
N GLY A 56 -19.16 7.60 -1.52
CA GLY A 56 -19.17 8.78 -2.39
C GLY A 56 -20.40 9.70 -2.20
N LYS A 57 -21.31 9.40 -1.26
CA LYS A 57 -22.47 10.25 -0.94
C LYS A 57 -22.05 11.46 -0.10
N SER A 58 -22.56 12.65 -0.39
CA SER A 58 -22.31 13.86 0.41
C SER A 58 -23.06 13.79 1.74
N GLY A 59 -22.39 14.12 2.85
CA GLY A 59 -23.05 14.43 4.12
C GLY A 59 -22.58 13.67 5.37
N VAL A 60 -21.71 12.67 5.21
CA VAL A 60 -21.04 11.99 6.32
C VAL A 60 -19.61 11.68 5.87
N ASP A 61 -18.73 12.66 6.05
CA ASP A 61 -17.34 12.60 5.57
C ASP A 61 -16.43 12.25 6.76
N THR A 62 -16.31 10.96 7.09
CA THR A 62 -15.21 10.53 7.97
C THR A 62 -13.97 10.42 7.10
N PHE A 63 -13.08 11.41 7.20
CA PHE A 63 -11.76 11.33 6.60
C PHE A 63 -10.79 10.73 7.63
N TYR A 64 -10.16 9.63 7.27
CA TYR A 64 -9.19 8.94 8.12
C TYR A 64 -7.79 9.43 7.78
N ASP A 65 -7.01 9.86 8.78
CA ASP A 65 -5.61 10.21 8.53
C ASP A 65 -4.76 8.97 8.22
N ASP A 66 -3.61 9.19 7.60
CA ASP A 66 -2.73 8.11 7.14
C ASP A 66 -2.27 7.18 8.29
N ASN A 67 -2.04 7.72 9.49
CA ASN A 67 -1.58 6.89 10.62
C ASN A 67 -2.70 5.97 11.10
N LEU A 68 -3.92 6.50 11.20
CA LEU A 68 -5.09 5.70 11.55
C LEU A 68 -5.37 4.62 10.50
N LEU A 69 -5.26 4.96 9.21
CA LEU A 69 -5.44 4.00 8.13
C LEU A 69 -4.37 2.90 8.13
N LEU A 70 -3.10 3.24 8.34
CA LEU A 70 -2.02 2.25 8.47
C LEU A 70 -2.24 1.33 9.67
N PHE A 71 -2.67 1.89 10.81
CA PHE A 71 -3.00 1.12 12.00
C PHE A 71 -4.18 0.16 11.76
N LEU A 72 -5.26 0.66 11.14
CA LEU A 72 -6.43 -0.13 10.79
C LEU A 72 -6.05 -1.24 9.82
N TYR A 73 -5.37 -0.92 8.71
CA TYR A 73 -4.97 -1.90 7.69
C TYR A 73 -4.05 -3.00 8.21
N ASN A 74 -3.25 -2.71 9.25
CA ASN A 74 -2.43 -3.72 9.93
C ASN A 74 -3.24 -4.59 10.91
N THR A 75 -4.47 -4.21 11.22
CA THR A 75 -5.41 -4.98 12.05
C THR A 75 -6.21 -5.94 11.17
N PHE A 76 -6.23 -7.22 11.53
CA PHE A 76 -7.05 -8.21 10.83
C PHE A 76 -8.54 -7.81 10.90
N GLY A 77 -9.22 -7.79 9.75
CA GLY A 77 -10.63 -7.41 9.67
C GLY A 77 -10.90 -5.90 9.68
N TYR A 78 -9.94 -5.07 9.27
CA TYR A 78 -10.08 -3.60 9.21
C TYR A 78 -11.33 -3.13 8.43
N GLU A 79 -11.74 -3.88 7.40
CA GLU A 79 -12.95 -3.61 6.63
C GLU A 79 -14.19 -3.63 7.51
N ASP A 80 -14.28 -4.57 8.45
CA ASP A 80 -15.43 -4.71 9.35
C ASP A 80 -15.45 -3.60 10.40
N ILE A 81 -14.29 -3.10 10.80
CA ILE A 81 -14.16 -1.92 11.68
C ILE A 81 -14.71 -0.69 10.97
N LEU A 82 -14.29 -0.46 9.71
CA LEU A 82 -14.78 0.65 8.89
C LEU A 82 -16.28 0.53 8.58
N ARG A 83 -16.77 -0.68 8.25
CA ARG A 83 -18.20 -0.96 8.07
C ARG A 83 -19.01 -0.70 9.33
N SER A 84 -18.48 -1.04 10.50
CA SER A 84 -19.12 -0.77 11.79
C SER A 84 -19.18 0.73 12.12
N ALA A 85 -18.24 1.51 11.58
CA ALA A 85 -18.26 2.98 11.64
C ALA A 85 -19.25 3.60 10.62
N GLY A 86 -19.83 2.78 9.74
CA GLY A 86 -20.81 3.21 8.73
C GLY A 86 -20.21 3.44 7.34
N ASP A 87 -18.93 3.13 7.13
CA ASP A 87 -18.26 3.32 5.85
C ASP A 87 -18.16 2.01 5.06
N ALA A 88 -18.55 2.02 3.78
CA ALA A 88 -18.24 0.92 2.89
C ALA A 88 -16.74 0.92 2.54
N VAL A 89 -16.16 -0.27 2.42
CA VAL A 89 -14.78 -0.45 1.95
C VAL A 89 -14.81 -1.34 0.73
N ARG A 90 -14.12 -0.90 -0.33
CA ARG A 90 -13.99 -1.63 -1.59
C ARG A 90 -12.54 -1.67 -2.03
N THR A 91 -12.03 -2.86 -2.31
CA THR A 91 -10.79 -3.02 -3.07
C THR A 91 -11.04 -2.61 -4.53
N VAL A 92 -10.26 -1.65 -5.00
CA VAL A 92 -10.28 -1.14 -6.38
C VAL A 92 -9.35 -1.96 -7.25
N GLU A 93 -8.12 -2.16 -6.78
CA GLU A 93 -7.06 -2.84 -7.52
C GLU A 93 -6.06 -3.46 -6.53
N GLN A 94 -5.51 -4.61 -6.90
CA GLN A 94 -4.41 -5.27 -6.18
C GLN A 94 -3.42 -5.81 -7.22
N GLY A 95 -2.15 -5.84 -6.86
CA GLY A 95 -1.11 -6.38 -7.72
C GLY A 95 0.21 -6.56 -7.01
N SER A 96 1.17 -7.13 -7.73
CA SER A 96 2.50 -7.43 -7.20
C SER A 96 3.57 -7.27 -8.27
N TYR A 97 4.74 -6.77 -7.87
CA TYR A 97 5.95 -6.73 -8.67
C TYR A 97 7.04 -7.57 -8.01
N THR A 98 7.77 -8.34 -8.82
CA THR A 98 9.01 -8.99 -8.39
C THR A 98 10.19 -8.21 -8.98
N ILE A 99 11.07 -7.73 -8.11
CA ILE A 99 12.22 -6.90 -8.46
C ILE A 99 13.48 -7.66 -8.05
N SER A 100 14.28 -8.05 -9.04
CA SER A 100 15.58 -8.66 -8.82
C SER A 100 16.63 -7.56 -8.67
N CYS A 101 17.29 -7.49 -7.51
CA CYS A 101 18.47 -6.67 -7.34
C CYS A 101 19.68 -7.45 -7.87
N GLU A 102 19.84 -7.51 -9.19
CA GLU A 102 21.13 -7.90 -9.76
C GLU A 102 22.12 -6.79 -9.40
N THR A 103 23.05 -7.09 -8.50
CA THR A 103 24.25 -6.28 -8.30
C THR A 103 24.88 -6.05 -9.67
N SER A 104 24.85 -4.80 -10.16
CA SER A 104 25.69 -4.35 -11.26
C SER A 104 27.17 -4.40 -10.82
N GLU A 105 27.70 -5.60 -10.62
CA GLU A 105 29.12 -5.94 -10.75
C GLU A 105 29.36 -6.44 -12.18
N MET A 106 29.00 -5.65 -13.17
CA MET A 106 29.44 -5.85 -14.54
C MET A 106 29.61 -4.47 -15.17
N LEU A 107 30.79 -3.89 -14.99
CA LEU A 107 31.54 -3.02 -15.90
C LEU A 107 32.62 -2.29 -15.09
N ALA A 108 33.64 -3.05 -14.67
CA ALA A 108 34.96 -2.55 -14.35
C ALA A 108 35.98 -3.42 -15.11
#